data_AF-A0A7C9AM57-F1
#
_entry.id   AF-A0A7C9AM57-F1
#
_cell.length_a   1.000
_cell.length_b   1.000
_cell.length_c   1.000
_cell.angle_alpha   90.00
_cell.angle_beta   90.00
_cell.angle_gamma   90.00
#
_symmetry.space_group_name_H-M   'P 1'
#
loop_
_entity.id
_entity.type
_entity.pdbx_description
1 polymer ?
#
loop_
_entity_poly.entity_id
_entity_poly.type
_entity_poly.pdbx_seq_one_letter_code
_entity_poly.pdbx_strand_id
1 'polypeptide(L)'
;MAALIIALLIFLPLMTLLLRARSKHGPTLPPGPPALPIIGSLHMLGRLPHRALAKLAQKYGPIMSLRLGQVPTIVISSEKAAELFLKEHDAVFATRPITQASAYLSYGGK
;
A
#
# COMPACT_ATOMS: atom_id res chain seq x y z
N MET A 1 17.51 -32.57 5.61
CA MET A 1 16.24 -32.00 6.10
C MET A 1 16.44 -31.03 7.27
N ALA A 2 17.03 -31.44 8.39
CA ALA A 2 17.24 -30.56 9.55
C ALA A 2 18.03 -29.26 9.25
N ALA A 3 19.13 -29.36 8.48
CA ALA A 3 19.92 -28.19 8.11
C ALA A 3 19.14 -27.15 7.25
N LEU A 4 18.25 -27.63 6.36
CA LEU A 4 17.40 -26.74 5.55
C LEU A 4 16.34 -26.04 6.40
N ILE A 5 15.77 -26.74 7.38
CA ILE A 5 14.79 -26.18 8.32
C ILE A 5 15.46 -25.09 9.17
N ILE A 6 16.66 -25.35 9.69
CA ILE A 6 17.43 -24.38 10.47
C ILE A 6 17.79 -23.16 9.62
N ALA A 7 18.24 -23.37 8.37
CA ALA A 7 18.55 -22.29 7.45
C ALA A 7 17.32 -21.41 7.16
N LEU A 8 16.14 -22.02 6.94
CA LEU A 8 14.89 -21.28 6.71
C LEU A 8 14.46 -20.47 7.94
N LEU A 9 14.57 -21.06 9.14
CA LEU A 9 14.22 -20.42 10.40
C LEU A 9 15.11 -19.22 10.73
N ILE A 10 16.35 -19.18 10.25
CA ILE A 10 17.27 -18.04 10.42
C ILE A 10 17.09 -17.03 9.28
N PHE A 11 16.91 -17.49 8.05
CA PHE A 11 16.79 -16.63 6.87
C PHE A 11 15.52 -15.78 6.90
N LEU A 12 14.38 -16.36 7.28
CA LEU A 12 13.11 -15.65 7.31
C LEU A 12 13.13 -14.41 8.24
N PRO A 13 13.49 -14.52 9.54
CA PRO A 13 13.55 -13.36 10.42
C PRO A 13 14.63 -12.37 10.00
N LEU A 14 15.83 -12.83 9.57
CA LEU A 14 16.89 -11.94 9.09
C LEU A 14 16.43 -11.12 7.87
N MET A 15 15.75 -11.76 6.92
CA MET A 15 15.20 -11.09 5.75
C MET A 15 14.11 -10.07 6.15
N THR A 16 13.22 -10.41 7.09
CA THR A 16 12.22 -9.43 7.58
C THR A 16 12.85 -8.25 8.30
N LEU A 17 13.93 -8.47 9.07
CA LEU A 17 14.65 -7.43 9.78
C LEU A 17 15.33 -6.46 8.81
N LEU A 18 16.01 -7.00 7.78
CA LEU A 18 16.65 -6.21 6.72
C LEU A 18 15.63 -5.37 5.93
N LEU A 19 14.48 -5.95 5.60
CA LEU A 19 13.39 -5.24 4.91
C LEU A 19 12.78 -4.14 5.78
N ARG A 20 12.64 -4.35 7.10
CA ARG A 20 12.17 -3.33 8.05
C ARG A 20 13.20 -2.22 8.26
N ALA A 21 14.49 -2.54 8.32
CA ALA A 21 15.56 -1.55 8.50
C ALA A 21 15.62 -0.54 7.35
N ARG A 22 15.34 -0.98 6.11
CA ARG A 22 15.22 -0.10 4.94
C ARG A 22 14.04 0.87 4.99
N SER A 23 13.06 0.66 5.87
CA SER A 23 11.83 1.45 5.94
C SER A 23 11.90 2.67 6.88
N LYS A 24 13.08 3.00 7.44
CA LYS A 24 13.20 3.93 8.58
C LYS A 24 13.48 5.42 8.29
N HIS A 25 13.42 5.90 7.05
CA HIS A 25 13.64 7.33 6.78
C HIS A 25 12.57 7.90 5.84
N GLY A 26 11.66 8.68 6.39
CA GLY A 26 10.64 9.43 5.66
C GLY A 26 9.86 10.35 6.59
N PRO A 27 9.18 11.37 6.05
CA PRO A 27 8.28 12.23 6.81
C PRO A 27 7.21 11.40 7.53
N THR A 28 6.69 11.92 8.64
CA THR A 28 5.58 11.32 9.38
C THR A 28 4.40 11.07 8.46
N LEU A 29 4.16 9.80 8.13
CA LEU A 29 3.02 9.39 7.32
C LEU A 29 1.74 9.45 8.16
N PRO A 30 0.57 9.60 7.51
CA PRO A 30 -0.72 9.38 8.16
C PRO A 30 -0.78 8.00 8.83
N PRO A 31 -1.60 7.82 9.88
CA PRO A 31 -1.77 6.54 10.56
C PRO A 31 -2.17 5.43 9.56
N GLY A 32 -1.86 4.18 9.89
CA GLY A 32 -2.16 3.06 9.00
C GLY A 32 -1.84 1.70 9.61
N PRO A 33 -2.43 0.60 9.09
CA PRO A 33 -2.09 -0.74 9.51
C PRO A 33 -0.63 -1.09 9.18
N PRO A 34 0.03 -1.90 10.01
CA PRO A 34 1.38 -2.37 9.71
C PRO A 34 1.38 -3.24 8.45
N ALA A 35 2.36 -2.99 7.58
CA ALA A 35 2.53 -3.69 6.32
C ALA A 35 3.41 -4.94 6.48
N LEU A 36 3.00 -6.06 5.87
CA LEU A 36 3.86 -7.25 5.77
C LEU A 36 4.99 -7.01 4.76
N PRO A 37 6.16 -7.64 4.94
CA PRO A 37 7.20 -7.62 3.93
C PRO A 37 6.68 -8.12 2.58
N ILE A 38 7.06 -7.44 1.49
CA ILE A 38 6.72 -7.79 0.08
C ILE A 38 5.23 -7.60 -0.27
N ILE A 39 4.31 -8.21 0.48
CA ILE A 39 2.85 -8.19 0.24
C ILE A 39 2.20 -6.87 0.68
N GLY A 40 2.75 -6.21 1.69
CA GLY A 40 2.16 -5.02 2.28
C GLY A 40 0.83 -5.30 2.99
N SER A 41 -0.15 -4.41 2.78
CA SER A 41 -1.51 -4.43 3.32
C SER A 41 -2.51 -5.18 2.43
N LEU A 42 -2.08 -5.77 1.30
CA LEU A 42 -2.98 -6.46 0.35
C LEU A 42 -3.82 -7.57 0.99
N HIS A 43 -3.25 -8.26 1.97
CA HIS A 43 -3.91 -9.33 2.72
C HIS A 43 -5.19 -8.87 3.46
N MET A 44 -5.36 -7.55 3.69
CA MET A 44 -6.53 -6.98 4.38
C MET A 44 -7.68 -6.61 3.43
N LEU A 45 -7.46 -6.54 2.10
CA LEU A 45 -8.44 -5.99 1.15
C LEU A 45 -9.56 -6.98 0.76
N GLY A 46 -9.30 -8.29 0.87
CA GLY A 46 -10.27 -9.33 0.53
C GLY A 46 -10.83 -9.22 -0.90
N ARG A 47 -12.02 -9.79 -1.12
CA ARG A 47 -12.69 -9.76 -2.44
C ARG A 47 -13.31 -8.41 -2.79
N LEU A 48 -13.70 -7.63 -1.77
CA LEU A 48 -14.38 -6.33 -1.92
C LEU A 48 -13.51 -5.22 -1.33
N PRO A 49 -12.48 -4.76 -2.07
CA PRO A 49 -11.47 -3.85 -1.55
C PRO A 49 -12.06 -2.54 -1.04
N HIS A 50 -13.06 -1.98 -1.72
CA HIS A 50 -13.73 -0.74 -1.29
C HIS A 50 -14.39 -0.88 0.10
N ARG A 51 -14.99 -2.04 0.43
CA ARG A 51 -15.57 -2.28 1.76
C ARG A 51 -14.50 -2.46 2.83
N ALA A 52 -13.41 -3.13 2.49
CA ALA A 52 -12.27 -3.28 3.39
C ALA A 52 -11.62 -1.92 3.68
N LEU A 53 -11.43 -1.08 2.67
CA LEU A 53 -10.91 0.28 2.81
C LEU A 53 -11.82 1.14 3.69
N ALA A 54 -13.14 1.08 3.53
CA ALA A 54 -14.08 1.79 4.40
C ALA A 54 -13.96 1.36 5.87
N LYS A 55 -13.85 0.05 6.14
CA LYS A 55 -13.62 -0.47 7.51
C LYS A 55 -12.28 -0.03 8.09
N LEU A 56 -11.23 0.00 7.27
CA LEU A 56 -9.91 0.48 7.68
C LEU A 56 -9.95 1.99 7.99
N ALA A 57 -10.65 2.79 7.18
CA ALA A 57 -10.82 4.22 7.42
C ALA A 57 -11.56 4.51 8.74
N GLN A 58 -12.56 3.69 9.10
CA GLN A 58 -13.22 3.79 10.41
C GLN A 58 -12.26 3.53 11.59
N LYS A 59 -11.21 2.72 11.38
CA LYS A 59 -10.25 2.35 12.43
C LYS A 59 -9.04 3.30 12.52
N TYR A 60 -8.48 3.67 11.37
CA TYR A 60 -7.23 4.44 11.29
C TYR A 60 -7.46 5.93 10.99
N GLY A 61 -8.68 6.31 10.60
CA GLY A 61 -9.05 7.67 10.28
C GLY A 61 -9.28 7.88 8.76
N PRO A 62 -9.85 9.03 8.39
CA PRO A 62 -10.26 9.33 7.02
C PRO A 62 -9.09 9.59 6.06
N ILE A 63 -7.88 9.81 6.57
CA ILE A 63 -6.65 9.89 5.79
C ILE A 63 -5.67 8.91 6.42
N MET A 64 -5.37 7.84 5.70
CA MET A 64 -4.52 6.76 6.21
C MET A 64 -3.49 6.29 5.19
N SER A 65 -2.40 5.71 5.67
CA SER A 65 -1.36 5.11 4.84
C SER A 65 -1.51 3.58 4.74
N LEU A 66 -1.31 3.05 3.54
CA LEU A 66 -1.27 1.62 3.23
C LEU A 66 -0.04 1.31 2.37
N ARG A 67 0.29 0.03 2.26
CA ARG A 67 1.22 -0.47 1.24
C ARG A 67 0.52 -1.50 0.36
N LEU A 68 0.35 -1.22 -0.92
CA LEU A 68 -0.17 -2.20 -1.88
C LEU A 68 1.01 -2.95 -2.50
N GLY A 69 1.38 -4.08 -1.89
CA GLY A 69 2.66 -4.73 -2.18
C GLY A 69 3.82 -3.87 -1.65
N GLN A 70 4.68 -3.42 -2.55
CA GLN A 70 5.75 -2.48 -2.24
C GLN A 70 5.41 -1.01 -2.54
N VAL A 71 4.21 -0.74 -3.07
CA VAL A 71 3.79 0.62 -3.44
C VAL A 71 3.18 1.32 -2.22
N PRO A 72 3.77 2.42 -1.72
CA PRO A 72 3.12 3.23 -0.69
C PRO A 72 1.85 3.88 -1.26
N THR A 73 0.78 3.90 -0.48
CA THR A 73 -0.53 4.38 -0.93
C THR A 73 -1.20 5.17 0.17
N ILE A 74 -1.69 6.37 -0.15
CA ILE A 74 -2.52 7.16 0.75
C ILE A 74 -3.98 6.94 0.36
N VAL A 75 -4.81 6.63 1.34
CA VAL A 75 -6.25 6.47 1.16
C VAL A 75 -6.95 7.67 1.77
N ILE A 76 -7.82 8.28 0.97
CA ILE A 76 -8.64 9.42 1.34
C ILE A 76 -10.09 8.95 1.39
N SER A 77 -10.75 9.14 2.53
CA SER A 77 -12.12 8.71 2.81
C SER A 77 -12.95 9.81 3.49
N SER A 78 -12.52 11.07 3.35
CA SER A 78 -13.28 12.26 3.76
C SER A 78 -13.65 13.07 2.52
N GLU A 79 -14.88 13.56 2.48
CA GLU A 79 -15.41 14.44 1.43
C GLU A 79 -14.56 15.69 1.27
N LYS A 80 -14.34 16.44 2.37
CA LYS A 80 -13.55 17.67 2.37
C LYS A 80 -12.12 17.45 1.86
N ALA A 81 -11.51 16.34 2.24
CA ALA A 81 -10.18 15.99 1.74
C ALA A 81 -10.25 15.67 0.24
N ALA A 82 -11.17 14.80 -0.18
CA ALA A 82 -11.32 14.42 -1.59
C ALA A 82 -11.55 15.64 -2.49
N GLU A 83 -12.33 16.64 -2.06
CA GLU A 83 -12.52 17.89 -2.79
C GLU A 83 -11.21 18.64 -3.03
N LEU A 84 -10.35 18.77 -2.00
CA LEU A 84 -9.04 19.41 -2.15
C LEU A 84 -8.14 18.68 -3.15
N PHE A 85 -8.11 17.35 -3.10
CA PHE A 85 -7.25 16.56 -4.00
C PHE A 85 -7.77 16.47 -5.44
N LEU A 86 -9.10 16.40 -5.61
CA LEU A 86 -9.74 16.14 -6.90
C LEU A 86 -10.20 17.41 -7.62
N LYS A 87 -10.32 18.55 -6.94
CA LYS A 87 -10.66 19.83 -7.55
C LYS A 87 -9.52 20.83 -7.45
N GLU A 88 -9.12 21.20 -6.23
CA GLU A 88 -8.15 22.29 -6.01
C GLU A 88 -6.72 21.93 -6.48
N HIS A 89 -6.36 20.66 -6.38
CA HIS A 89 -5.04 20.15 -6.74
C HIS A 89 -5.08 19.06 -7.82
N ASP A 90 -6.14 19.05 -8.63
CA ASP A 90 -6.37 18.02 -9.64
C ASP A 90 -5.18 17.82 -10.59
N ALA A 91 -4.55 18.90 -11.05
CA ALA A 91 -3.40 18.88 -11.95
C ALA A 91 -2.21 18.10 -11.37
N VAL A 92 -2.02 18.13 -10.05
CA VAL A 92 -0.94 17.40 -9.36
C VAL A 92 -1.30 15.92 -9.23
N PHE A 93 -2.56 15.60 -8.96
CA PHE A 93 -3.04 14.23 -8.69
C PHE A 93 -3.66 13.53 -9.91
N ALA A 94 -3.70 14.18 -11.07
CA ALA A 94 -4.23 13.63 -12.32
C ALA A 94 -3.32 12.59 -12.98
N THR A 95 -2.18 12.26 -12.38
CA THR A 95 -1.26 11.24 -12.92
C THR A 95 -1.96 9.89 -13.10
N ARG A 96 -1.75 9.25 -14.26
CA ARG A 96 -2.23 7.90 -14.59
C ARG A 96 -1.04 7.03 -14.99
N PRO A 97 -0.40 6.33 -14.03
CA PRO A 97 0.75 5.51 -14.36
C PRO A 97 0.33 4.35 -15.28
N ILE A 98 1.08 4.17 -16.36
CA ILE A 98 0.88 3.02 -17.25
C ILE A 98 1.39 1.77 -16.53
N THR A 99 0.46 0.98 -16.05
CA THR A 99 0.71 -0.35 -15.49
C THR A 99 0.63 -1.40 -16.59
N GLN A 100 1.20 -2.58 -16.34
CA GLN A 100 1.02 -3.73 -17.25
C GLN A 100 -0.47 -4.00 -17.49
N ALA A 101 -1.28 -4.00 -16.42
CA ALA A 101 -2.72 -4.19 -16.52
C ALA A 101 -3.38 -3.13 -17.41
N SER A 102 -3.06 -1.84 -17.26
CA SER A 102 -3.63 -0.80 -18.12
C SER A 102 -3.17 -0.92 -19.56
N ALA A 103 -1.92 -1.31 -19.82
CA ALA A 103 -1.44 -1.52 -21.19
C ALA A 103 -2.21 -2.67 -21.89
N TYR A 104 -2.47 -3.77 -21.18
CA TYR A 104 -3.27 -4.88 -21.71
C TYR A 104 -4.74 -4.48 -21.90
N LEU A 105 -5.36 -3.83 -20.92
CA LEU A 105 -6.77 -3.43 -20.98
C LEU A 105 -7.05 -2.36 -22.06
N SER A 106 -6.09 -1.48 -22.30
CA SER A 106 -6.18 -0.44 -23.33
C SER A 106 -5.67 -0.90 -24.70
N TYR A 107 -5.33 -2.19 -24.88
CA TYR A 107 -4.78 -2.73 -26.14
C TYR A 107 -3.56 -1.94 -26.67
N GLY A 108 -2.65 -1.53 -25.79
CA GLY A 108 -1.49 -0.71 -26.15
C GLY A 108 -1.78 0.78 -26.34
N GLY A 109 -3.00 1.23 -26.03
CA GLY A 109 -3.34 2.64 -25.91
C GLY A 109 -2.49 3.32 -24.83
N LYS A 110 -1.81 4.41 -25.24
CA LYS A 110 -0.98 5.25 -24.38
C LYS A 110 -1.82 6.01 -23.35
#